data_AF-A0A1B8YHA8-F1
#
_entry.id   AF-A0A1B8YHA8-F1
#
_cell.length_a   1.000
_cell.length_b   1.000
_cell.length_c   1.000
_cell.angle_alpha   90.00
_cell.angle_beta   90.00
_cell.angle_gamma   90.00
#
_symmetry.space_group_name_H-M   'P 1'
#
loop_
_entity.id
_entity.type
_entity.pdbx_description
1 polymer ?
#
loop_
_entity_poly.entity_id
_entity_poly.type
_entity_poly.pdbx_seq_one_letter_code
_entity_poly.pdbx_strand_id
1 'polypeptide(L)'
;MNIKPIRTKQDYQEALKIVASLFDNQPEIGTPEFAHMEVMVLLIEAYEAEHYPIDSPDPIEAIKFRMEQSGLTTKDLKPAQIENTEKSPGHETGIECL
;
A
#
# COMPACT_ATOMS: atom_id res chain seq x y z
N MET A 1 -12.65 28.04 -4.38
CA MET A 1 -12.37 26.63 -4.05
C MET A 1 -13.28 26.22 -2.90
N ASN A 2 -14.18 25.25 -3.10
CA ASN A 2 -15.08 24.76 -2.05
C ASN A 2 -14.81 23.27 -1.83
N ILE A 3 -14.05 22.95 -0.78
CA ILE A 3 -13.70 21.58 -0.41
C ILE A 3 -14.57 21.20 0.79
N LYS A 4 -15.25 20.05 0.72
CA LYS A 4 -16.03 19.47 1.81
C LYS A 4 -15.45 18.11 2.23
N PRO A 5 -15.50 17.75 3.52
CA PRO A 5 -15.16 16.41 3.95
C PRO A 5 -16.05 15.35 3.29
N ILE A 6 -15.50 14.16 3.04
CA ILE A 6 -16.25 13.00 2.56
C ILE A 6 -16.71 12.20 3.78
N ARG A 7 -18.02 12.19 4.06
CA ARG A 7 -18.60 11.49 5.23
C ARG A 7 -19.59 10.42 4.86
N THR A 8 -20.17 10.53 3.66
CA THR A 8 -21.20 9.61 3.18
C THR A 8 -20.77 8.97 1.87
N LYS A 9 -21.37 7.82 1.56
CA LYS A 9 -21.20 7.17 0.26
C LYS A 9 -21.55 8.11 -0.90
N GLN A 10 -22.52 9.01 -0.72
CA GLN A 10 -22.87 9.99 -1.75
C GLN A 10 -21.74 10.99 -1.98
N ASP A 11 -21.16 11.55 -0.91
CA ASP A 11 -20.01 12.46 -1.03
C ASP A 11 -18.84 11.77 -1.73
N TYR A 12 -18.60 10.50 -1.42
CA TYR A 12 -17.55 9.69 -2.03
C TYR A 12 -17.78 9.50 -3.53
N GLN A 13 -19.01 9.16 -3.95
CA GLN A 13 -19.35 9.02 -5.37
C GLN A 13 -19.27 10.35 -6.13
N GLU A 14 -19.64 11.47 -5.51
CA GLU A 14 -19.46 12.81 -6.08
C GLU A 14 -17.97 13.14 -6.26
N ALA A 15 -17.15 12.87 -5.23
CA ALA A 15 -15.71 13.11 -5.27
C ALA A 15 -15.02 12.28 -6.37
N LEU A 16 -15.36 11.00 -6.51
CA LEU A 16 -14.85 10.14 -7.58
C LEU A 16 -15.17 10.68 -8.97
N LYS A 17 -16.39 11.19 -9.19
CA LYS A 17 -16.78 11.79 -10.49
C LYS A 17 -15.95 13.04 -10.81
N ILE A 18 -15.73 13.88 -9.81
CA ILE A 18 -14.91 15.10 -9.96
C ILE A 18 -13.47 14.69 -10.34
N VAL A 19 -12.86 13.80 -9.56
CA VAL A 19 -11.47 13.36 -9.80
C VAL A 19 -11.33 12.61 -11.12
N ALA A 20 -12.28 11.76 -11.50
CA ALA A 20 -12.27 11.07 -12.79
C ALA A 20 -12.17 12.04 -13.97
N SER A 21 -12.91 13.16 -13.93
CA SER A 21 -12.85 14.18 -14.99
C SER A 21 -11.50 14.89 -15.10
N LEU A 22 -10.71 14.91 -14.01
CA LEU A 22 -9.38 15.50 -13.97
C LEU A 22 -8.33 14.57 -14.59
N PHE A 23 -8.57 13.26 -14.71
CA PHE A 23 -7.63 12.38 -15.39
C PHE A 23 -7.66 12.54 -16.92
N ASP A 24 -8.80 12.88 -17.49
CA ASP A 24 -8.91 13.20 -18.92
C ASP A 24 -8.25 14.55 -19.28
N ASN A 25 -8.19 15.47 -18.30
CA ASN A 25 -7.62 16.81 -18.46
C ASN A 25 -6.78 17.17 -17.24
N GLN A 26 -5.64 16.49 -17.11
CA GLN A 26 -4.79 16.62 -15.92
C GLN A 26 -4.25 18.05 -15.76
N PRO A 27 -4.49 18.71 -14.61
CA PRO A 27 -3.92 20.03 -14.34
C PRO A 27 -2.39 20.00 -14.29
N GLU A 28 -1.76 21.10 -14.69
CA GLU A 28 -0.30 21.26 -14.58
C GLU A 28 0.14 21.35 -13.12
N ILE A 29 1.26 20.70 -12.80
CA ILE A 29 1.85 20.73 -11.45
C ILE A 29 2.14 22.18 -11.02
N GLY A 30 1.79 22.51 -9.78
CA GLY A 30 1.99 23.85 -9.21
C GLY A 30 0.84 24.83 -9.49
N THR A 31 -0.20 24.42 -10.21
CA THR A 31 -1.42 25.21 -10.39
C THR A 31 -2.40 25.05 -9.21
N PRO A 32 -3.27 26.05 -8.94
CA PRO A 32 -4.36 25.90 -7.97
C PRO A 32 -5.28 24.70 -8.25
N GLU A 33 -5.47 24.37 -9.53
CA GLU A 33 -6.26 23.24 -9.99
C GLU A 33 -5.59 21.91 -9.63
N PHE A 34 -4.28 21.81 -9.78
CA PHE A 34 -3.52 20.63 -9.34
C PHE A 34 -3.58 20.47 -7.82
N ALA A 35 -3.40 21.57 -7.07
CA ALA A 35 -3.56 21.54 -5.62
C ALA A 35 -4.99 21.11 -5.20
N HIS A 36 -6.01 21.46 -5.99
CA HIS A 36 -7.37 20.96 -5.76
C HIS A 36 -7.46 19.45 -5.94
N MET A 37 -6.91 18.95 -7.05
CA MET A 37 -6.90 17.54 -7.39
C MET A 37 -6.21 16.73 -6.27
N GLU A 38 -5.05 17.17 -5.81
CA GLU A 38 -4.30 16.52 -4.73
C GLU A 38 -5.12 16.41 -3.45
N VAL A 39 -5.77 17.49 -3.02
CA VAL A 39 -6.60 17.47 -1.81
C VAL A 39 -7.82 16.56 -1.98
N MET A 40 -8.44 16.54 -3.16
CA MET A 40 -9.57 15.65 -3.44
C MET A 40 -9.16 14.18 -3.40
N VAL A 41 -8.02 13.83 -3.99
CA VAL A 41 -7.47 12.46 -3.96
C VAL A 41 -7.18 12.04 -2.51
N LEU A 42 -6.57 12.92 -1.70
CA LEU A 42 -6.28 12.62 -0.30
C LEU A 42 -7.55 12.37 0.54
N LEU A 43 -8.62 13.11 0.29
CA LEU A 43 -9.91 12.90 0.98
C LEU A 43 -10.57 11.57 0.58
N ILE A 44 -10.45 11.19 -0.70
CA ILE A 44 -10.94 9.91 -1.21
C ILE A 44 -10.17 8.77 -0.54
N GLU A 45 -8.84 8.83 -0.52
CA GLU A 45 -7.98 7.84 0.13
C GLU A 45 -8.33 7.65 1.61
N ALA A 46 -8.50 8.76 2.35
CA ALA A 46 -8.88 8.71 3.76
C ALA A 46 -10.24 8.01 3.97
N TYR A 47 -11.24 8.29 3.11
CA TYR A 47 -12.53 7.61 3.18
C TYR A 47 -12.42 6.12 2.84
N GLU A 48 -11.64 5.77 1.81
CA GLU A 48 -11.42 4.39 1.37
C GLU A 48 -10.71 3.57 2.44
N ALA A 49 -9.70 4.12 3.12
CA ALA A 49 -9.00 3.44 4.20
C ALA A 49 -9.94 3.01 5.34
N GLU A 50 -10.97 3.81 5.63
CA GLU A 50 -11.96 3.50 6.67
C GLU A 50 -13.07 2.54 6.18
N HIS A 51 -13.50 2.65 4.93
CA HIS A 51 -14.71 1.97 4.42
C HIS A 51 -14.44 0.77 3.53
N TYR A 52 -13.26 0.71 2.90
CA TYR A 52 -12.83 -0.32 1.96
C TYR A 52 -11.42 -0.81 2.32
N PRO A 53 -11.22 -1.34 3.55
CA PRO A 53 -9.92 -1.88 3.93
C PRO A 53 -9.51 -3.00 2.97
N ILE A 54 -8.25 -2.95 2.54
CA ILE A 54 -7.67 -4.02 1.73
C ILE A 54 -7.30 -5.15 2.69
N ASP A 55 -8.16 -6.16 2.77
CA ASP A 55 -7.84 -7.38 3.50
C ASP A 55 -6.68 -8.10 2.80
N SER A 56 -5.81 -8.70 3.61
CA SER A 56 -4.80 -9.60 3.06
C SER A 56 -5.51 -10.76 2.35
N PRO A 57 -5.04 -11.18 1.16
CA PRO A 57 -5.57 -12.38 0.53
C PRO A 57 -5.42 -13.56 1.50
N ASP A 58 -6.36 -14.50 1.46
CA ASP A 58 -6.22 -15.73 2.24
C ASP A 58 -4.84 -16.34 1.97
N PRO A 59 -4.03 -16.63 3.00
CA PRO A 59 -2.65 -17.06 2.79
C PRO A 59 -2.52 -18.31 1.92
N ILE A 60 -3.48 -19.23 1.98
CA ILE A 60 -3.47 -20.45 1.17
C ILE A 60 -3.75 -20.08 -0.29
N GLU A 61 -4.74 -19.25 -0.55
CA GLU A 61 -5.04 -18.77 -1.90
C GLU A 61 -3.90 -17.91 -2.47
N ALA A 62 -3.24 -17.09 -1.65
CA ALA A 62 -2.06 -16.32 -2.05
C ALA A 62 -0.89 -17.22 -2.48
N ILE A 63 -0.65 -18.32 -1.75
CA ILE A 63 0.36 -19.32 -2.12
C ILE A 63 -0.01 -20.00 -3.43
N LYS A 64 -1.27 -20.46 -3.58
CA LYS A 64 -1.74 -21.09 -4.83
C LYS A 64 -1.60 -20.15 -6.03
N PHE A 65 -2.02 -18.89 -5.87
CA PHE A 65 -1.86 -17.86 -6.90
C PHE A 65 -0.39 -17.72 -7.29
N ARG A 66 0.52 -17.62 -6.31
CA ARG A 66 1.97 -17.53 -6.60
C ARG A 66 2.50 -18.78 -7.30
N MET A 67 2.03 -19.96 -6.92
CA MET A 67 2.40 -21.22 -7.56
C MET A 67 1.97 -21.24 -9.03
N GLU A 68 0.73 -20.84 -9.32
CA GLU A 68 0.21 -20.76 -10.69
C GLU A 68 1.02 -19.79 -11.56
N GLN A 69 1.26 -18.57 -11.06
CA GLN A 69 2.05 -17.56 -11.76
C GLN A 69 3.51 -18.00 -12.01
N SER A 70 4.04 -18.87 -11.16
CA SER A 70 5.43 -19.33 -11.22
C SER A 70 5.58 -20.72 -11.85
N GLY A 71 4.48 -21.35 -12.29
CA GLY A 71 4.48 -22.73 -12.80
C GLY A 71 4.93 -23.79 -11.78
N LEU A 72 4.78 -23.50 -10.49
CA LEU A 72 5.19 -24.40 -9.40
C LEU A 72 4.08 -25.37 -9.03
N THR A 73 4.47 -26.59 -8.68
CA THR A 73 3.58 -27.59 -8.10
C THR A 73 3.78 -27.68 -6.60
N THR A 74 2.86 -28.34 -5.90
CA THR A 74 2.98 -28.54 -4.44
C THR A 74 4.24 -29.31 -4.06
N LYS A 75 4.79 -30.11 -4.98
CA LYS A 75 6.04 -30.86 -4.78
C LYS A 75 7.28 -29.96 -4.75
N ASP A 76 7.19 -28.78 -5.34
CA ASP A 76 8.30 -27.82 -5.42
C ASP A 76 8.40 -26.95 -4.17
N LEU A 77 7.34 -26.93 -3.35
CA LEU A 77 7.31 -26.24 -2.07
C LEU A 77 8.01 -27.10 -1.00
N LYS A 78 9.27 -26.77 -0.71
CA LYS A 78 10.01 -27.35 0.41
C LYS A 78 9.81 -26.50 1.67
N PRO A 79 9.73 -27.11 2.87
CA PRO A 79 9.75 -26.36 4.11
C PRO A 79 10.97 -25.45 4.15
N ALA A 80 10.77 -24.16 4.44
CA ALA A 80 11.88 -23.27 4.71
C ALA A 80 12.63 -23.80 5.93
N GLN A 81 13.93 -24.10 5.77
CA GLN A 81 14.81 -24.35 6.90
C GLN A 81 15.12 -22.99 7.53
N ILE A 82 14.28 -22.57 8.47
CA ILE A 82 14.58 -21.42 9.31
C ILE A 82 15.69 -21.88 10.25
N GLU A 83 16.94 -21.68 9.86
CA GLU A 83 18.06 -21.80 10.79
C GLU A 83 17.96 -20.62 11.77
N ASN A 84 17.54 -20.91 13.00
CA ASN A 84 17.65 -19.97 14.10
C ASN A 84 19.13 -19.65 14.30
N THR A 85 19.59 -18.54 13.75
CA THR A 85 20.92 -18.00 14.05
C THR A 85 20.91 -17.42 15.46
N GLU A 86 20.83 -18.30 16.45
CA GLU A 86 21.14 -17.94 17.82
C GLU A 86 22.66 -17.66 17.93
N LYS A 87 22.95 -16.40 18.25
CA LYS A 87 24.11 -15.93 19.01
C LYS A 87 25.48 -15.97 18.32
N SER A 88 25.87 -14.82 17.75
CA SER A 88 27.29 -14.46 17.61
C SER A 88 27.90 -14.29 19.02
N PRO A 89 28.94 -15.06 19.41
CA PRO A 89 29.65 -14.83 20.65
C PRO A 89 30.74 -13.76 20.44
N GLY A 90 30.75 -12.76 21.32
CA GLY A 90 31.95 -12.00 21.70
C GLY A 90 32.59 -11.11 20.64
N HIS A 91 32.15 -9.85 20.56
CA HIS A 91 33.07 -8.76 20.22
C HIS A 91 33.74 -8.28 21.52
N GLU A 92 34.79 -8.98 21.94
CA GLU A 92 35.81 -8.37 22.78
C GLU A 92 36.75 -7.60 21.86
N THR A 93 36.45 -6.33 21.60
CA THR A 93 37.48 -5.40 21.12
C THR A 93 37.86 -4.52 22.30
N GLY A 94 38.99 -4.88 22.89
CA GLY A 94 39.67 -4.11 23.92
C GLY A 94 39.90 -2.68 23.45
N ILE A 95 39.44 -1.74 24.27
CA ILE A 95 39.93 -0.37 24.26
C ILE A 95 41.32 -0.45 24.88
N GLU A 96 42.36 -0.59 24.05
CA GLU A 96 43.69 -0.16 24.46
C GLU A 96 43.71 1.37 24.39
N CYS A 97 43.70 1.99 25.58
CA CYS A 97 44.15 3.36 25.78
C CYS A 97 45.61 3.47 25.35
N LEU A 98 45.88 4.22 24.28
CA LEU A 98 47.09 5.03 24.10
C LEU A 98 46.73 6.34 23.40
#